data_AF-A0A4Y7XCL9-F1
#
_entry.id   AF-A0A4Y7XCL9-F1
#
_cell.length_a   1.000
_cell.length_b   1.000
_cell.length_c   1.000
_cell.angle_alpha   90.00
_cell.angle_beta   90.00
_cell.angle_gamma   90.00
#
_symmetry.space_group_name_H-M   'P 1'
#
loop_
_entity.id
_entity.type
_entity.pdbx_description
1 polymer ?
#
loop_
_entity_poly.entity_id
_entity_poly.type
_entity_poly.pdbx_seq_one_letter_code
_entity_poly.pdbx_strand_id
1 'polypeptide(L)'
;MLVIYKTDLSAEIAQLRRALPSLQQIRLDELPTIDDTLVVFSDVETFLNQQWKNPTIVLARAEQGSLLAKAWQKGALAGWIWNELPAQPEEVFKQLDLQYKRNQDSRDLPAAARLQQRMLPRPLEIDGYQIEQFFQPAAFLSGDWFDYWQVDDQQILFYLADVAGHGVTSSLLTSWMAGFHGRAYSPMQLVTKLNNKLVAQNAEKHITLVCGLLDFKTNDIEWCSAGHYPPPILLQPGQEPAILTTSSLPLGLTSDLKIQTQHLHMKSGAQLIFCSDGALESFKGGLNEQFSQLIKTLQTDGLKPPEHVPDDIAILCLSRK
;
A
#
# COMPACT_ATOMS: atom_id res chain seq x y z
N MET A 1 7.82 29.24 -9.75
CA MET A 1 9.21 28.71 -9.72
C MET A 1 10.13 29.85 -9.36
N LEU A 2 11.09 29.65 -8.46
CA LEU A 2 11.82 30.77 -7.83
C LEU A 2 13.33 30.68 -8.09
N VAL A 3 13.95 31.79 -8.50
CA VAL A 3 15.41 31.96 -8.61
C VAL A 3 15.89 32.80 -7.44
N ILE A 4 16.88 32.30 -6.71
CA ILE A 4 17.48 32.95 -5.53
C ILE A 4 18.89 33.42 -5.90
N TYR A 5 19.30 34.60 -5.41
CA TYR A 5 20.45 35.28 -5.99
C TYR A 5 21.36 36.10 -5.06
N LYS A 6 22.64 36.18 -5.45
CA LYS A 6 23.68 37.11 -5.00
C LYS A 6 24.18 38.02 -6.14
N THR A 7 24.27 39.32 -5.88
CA THR A 7 24.37 40.52 -6.77
C THR A 7 25.08 40.55 -8.15
N ASP A 8 25.81 39.53 -8.67
CA ASP A 8 26.66 39.66 -9.90
C ASP A 8 26.36 38.84 -11.21
N LEU A 9 25.24 38.12 -11.38
CA LEU A 9 24.87 37.24 -12.53
C LEU A 9 23.73 37.79 -13.44
N SER A 10 23.63 39.10 -13.66
CA SER A 10 22.48 39.70 -14.38
C SER A 10 22.24 39.16 -15.81
N ALA A 11 23.28 38.85 -16.57
CA ALA A 11 23.18 38.33 -17.93
C ALA A 11 22.75 36.84 -17.98
N GLU A 12 23.32 36.02 -17.10
CA GLU A 12 23.01 34.57 -16.99
C GLU A 12 21.55 34.36 -16.52
N ILE A 13 21.05 35.22 -15.61
CA ILE A 13 19.64 35.20 -15.19
C ILE A 13 18.70 35.57 -16.34
N ALA A 14 19.07 36.55 -17.17
CA ALA A 14 18.27 36.92 -18.33
C ALA A 14 18.20 35.78 -19.37
N GLN A 15 19.22 34.94 -19.45
CA GLN A 15 19.20 33.71 -20.27
C GLN A 15 18.28 32.65 -19.64
N LEU A 16 18.39 32.40 -18.34
CA LEU A 16 17.57 31.41 -17.65
C LEU A 16 16.08 31.78 -17.67
N ARG A 17 15.72 33.06 -17.51
CA ARG A 17 14.34 33.55 -17.66
C ARG A 17 13.79 33.39 -19.07
N ARG A 18 14.63 33.51 -20.11
CA ARG A 18 14.22 33.23 -21.48
C ARG A 18 13.94 31.75 -21.68
N ALA A 19 14.73 30.88 -21.06
CA ALA A 19 14.55 29.43 -21.09
C ALA A 19 13.38 28.94 -20.22
N LEU A 20 13.05 29.69 -19.16
CA LEU A 20 12.03 29.36 -18.17
C LEU A 20 11.23 30.63 -17.81
N PRO A 21 10.22 31.01 -18.60
CA PRO A 21 9.49 32.28 -18.46
C PRO A 21 8.66 32.38 -17.17
N SER A 22 8.33 31.25 -16.55
CA SER A 22 7.58 31.16 -15.28
C SER A 22 8.45 31.41 -14.03
N LEU A 23 9.73 31.75 -14.20
CA LEU A 23 10.64 32.09 -13.11
C LEU A 23 10.35 33.45 -12.49
N GLN A 24 10.09 33.42 -11.19
CA GLN A 24 10.09 34.58 -10.32
C GLN A 24 11.46 34.69 -9.65
N GLN A 25 11.97 35.91 -9.52
CA GLN A 25 13.21 36.15 -8.79
C GLN A 25 12.88 36.63 -7.39
N ILE A 26 13.62 36.10 -6.42
CA ILE A 26 13.52 36.49 -5.02
C ILE A 26 14.91 36.76 -4.45
N ARG A 27 14.97 37.54 -3.37
CA ARG A 27 16.21 37.79 -2.65
C ARG A 27 16.49 36.66 -1.66
N LEU A 28 17.76 36.46 -1.31
CA LEU A 28 18.16 35.37 -0.38
C LEU A 28 17.49 35.50 1.00
N ASP A 29 17.28 36.72 1.48
CA ASP A 29 16.60 37.01 2.74
C ASP A 29 15.09 36.72 2.71
N GLU A 30 14.50 36.62 1.52
CA GLU A 30 13.10 36.23 1.32
C GLU A 30 12.91 34.70 1.30
N LEU A 31 14.00 33.91 1.20
CA LEU A 31 13.96 32.44 1.15
C LEU A 31 13.15 31.79 2.29
N PRO A 32 13.27 32.22 3.57
CA PRO A 32 12.50 31.61 4.66
C PRO A 32 10.98 31.80 4.56
N THR A 33 10.51 32.70 3.69
CA THR A 33 9.08 32.98 3.47
C THR A 33 8.47 32.10 2.36
N ILE A 34 9.29 31.32 1.67
CA ILE A 34 8.90 30.46 0.56
C ILE A 34 8.50 29.08 1.08
N ASP A 35 7.47 28.49 0.48
CA ASP A 35 7.08 27.11 0.74
C ASP A 35 8.25 26.14 0.48
N ASP A 36 8.64 25.37 1.49
CA ASP A 36 9.77 24.42 1.47
C ASP A 36 9.63 23.31 0.40
N THR A 37 8.42 23.11 -0.16
CA THR A 37 8.16 22.13 -1.23
C THR A 37 8.48 22.63 -2.64
N LEU A 38 8.65 23.94 -2.83
CA LEU A 38 8.93 24.52 -4.14
C LEU A 38 10.37 24.27 -4.57
N VAL A 39 10.56 23.81 -5.82
CA VAL A 39 11.87 23.73 -6.46
C VAL A 39 12.40 25.11 -6.80
N VAL A 40 13.60 25.38 -6.30
CA VAL A 40 14.30 26.65 -6.46
C VAL A 40 15.60 26.49 -7.24
N PHE A 41 16.10 27.60 -7.79
CA PHE A 41 17.41 27.68 -8.44
C PHE A 41 18.38 28.51 -7.61
N SER A 42 19.62 28.04 -7.51
CA SER A 42 20.74 28.76 -6.88
C SER A 42 22.01 28.58 -7.68
N ASP A 43 22.89 29.58 -7.68
CA ASP A 43 24.28 29.35 -8.09
C ASP A 43 25.00 28.45 -7.08
N VAL A 44 26.06 27.77 -7.56
CA VAL A 44 26.80 26.77 -6.78
C VAL A 44 27.51 27.34 -5.57
N GLU A 45 27.97 28.58 -5.60
CA GLU A 45 28.66 29.21 -4.47
C GLU A 45 27.67 29.55 -3.37
N THR A 46 26.53 30.14 -3.72
CA THR A 46 25.44 30.40 -2.78
C THR A 46 24.91 29.09 -2.20
N PHE A 47 24.74 28.05 -3.03
CA PHE A 47 24.26 26.75 -2.55
C PHE A 47 25.17 26.17 -1.47
N LEU A 48 26.49 26.16 -1.72
CA LEU A 48 27.46 25.55 -0.81
C LEU A 48 27.65 26.32 0.51
N ASN A 49 27.38 27.62 0.52
CA ASN A 49 27.58 28.52 1.66
C ASN A 49 26.33 28.75 2.53
N GLN A 50 25.17 28.20 2.15
CA GLN A 50 23.90 28.36 2.86
C GLN A 50 23.27 27.01 3.22
N GLN A 51 22.34 27.02 4.18
CA GLN A 51 21.46 25.89 4.45
C GLN A 51 20.15 26.04 3.67
N TRP A 52 19.77 24.98 2.98
CA TRP A 52 18.60 24.96 2.11
C TRP A 52 17.57 23.98 2.64
N LYS A 53 16.32 24.43 2.79
CA LYS A 53 15.18 23.54 3.03
C LYS A 53 14.52 23.10 1.72
N ASN A 54 14.48 24.01 0.75
CA ASN A 54 13.91 23.76 -0.57
C ASN A 54 14.76 22.79 -1.40
N PRO A 55 14.12 21.90 -2.19
CA PRO A 55 14.82 21.23 -3.29
C PRO A 55 15.44 22.26 -4.23
N THR A 56 16.74 22.13 -4.48
CA THR A 56 17.50 23.15 -5.22
C THR A 56 18.16 22.56 -6.47
N ILE A 57 17.87 23.14 -7.64
CA ILE A 57 18.65 22.93 -8.86
C ILE A 57 19.81 23.91 -8.83
N VAL A 58 21.03 23.37 -8.89
CA VAL A 58 22.25 24.14 -8.70
C VAL A 58 22.88 24.48 -10.05
N LEU A 59 23.15 25.76 -10.27
CA LEU A 59 23.74 26.29 -11.49
C LEU A 59 25.23 26.59 -11.29
N ALA A 60 26.06 26.11 -12.20
CA ALA A 60 27.51 26.31 -12.18
C ALA A 60 28.03 26.76 -13.55
N ARG A 61 29.21 27.39 -13.58
CA ARG A 61 29.98 27.56 -14.81
C ARG A 61 30.77 26.29 -15.13
N ALA A 62 31.21 26.14 -16.38
CA ALA A 62 31.91 24.92 -16.84
C ALA A 62 33.17 24.62 -16.01
N GLU A 63 33.91 25.68 -15.63
CA GLU A 63 35.11 25.60 -14.78
C GLU A 63 34.80 25.25 -13.31
N GLN A 64 33.54 25.35 -12.88
CA GLN A 64 33.10 25.08 -11.51
C GLN A 64 32.63 23.62 -11.31
N GLY A 65 32.96 22.69 -12.21
CA GLY A 65 32.53 21.30 -12.12
C GLY A 65 32.85 20.60 -10.78
N SER A 66 33.98 20.95 -10.15
CA SER A 66 34.33 20.42 -8.80
C SER A 66 33.40 20.92 -7.69
N LEU A 67 32.90 22.16 -7.80
CA LEU A 67 31.92 22.72 -6.87
C LEU A 67 30.55 22.09 -7.11
N LEU A 68 30.17 21.84 -8.37
CA LEU A 68 28.93 21.17 -8.72
C LEU A 68 28.89 19.74 -8.16
N ALA A 69 29.99 19.00 -8.25
CA ALA A 69 30.13 17.68 -7.63
C ALA A 69 29.95 17.73 -6.09
N LYS A 70 30.48 18.77 -5.43
CA LYS A 70 30.25 18.98 -3.98
C LYS A 70 28.80 19.32 -3.67
N ALA A 71 28.13 20.08 -4.53
CA ALA A 71 26.71 20.41 -4.37
C ALA A 71 25.83 19.16 -4.44
N TRP A 72 26.15 18.24 -5.36
CA TRP A 72 25.51 16.91 -5.42
C TRP A 72 25.68 16.13 -4.11
N GLN A 73 26.89 16.08 -3.54
CA GLN A 73 27.13 15.41 -2.25
C GLN A 73 26.36 16.05 -1.09
N LYS A 74 26.06 17.35 -1.17
CA LYS A 74 25.23 18.08 -0.20
C LYS A 74 23.72 17.98 -0.48
N GLY A 75 23.29 17.19 -1.45
CA GLY A 75 21.87 16.93 -1.71
C GLY A 75 21.19 17.91 -2.67
N ALA A 76 21.93 18.53 -3.59
CA ALA A 76 21.32 19.24 -4.72
C ALA A 76 20.40 18.30 -5.51
N LEU A 77 19.25 18.81 -5.95
CA LEU A 77 18.26 18.03 -6.72
C LEU A 77 18.79 17.67 -8.11
N ALA A 78 19.44 18.63 -8.76
CA ALA A 78 20.10 18.48 -10.05
C ALA A 78 21.18 19.56 -10.21
N GLY A 79 22.10 19.36 -11.16
CA GLY A 79 23.13 20.33 -11.52
C GLY A 79 23.05 20.74 -12.98
N TRP A 80 22.98 22.04 -13.26
CA TRP A 80 22.93 22.62 -14.62
C TRP A 80 24.12 23.56 -14.86
N ILE A 81 24.50 23.73 -16.12
CA ILE A 81 25.59 24.64 -16.53
C ILE A 81 24.98 25.87 -17.21
N TRP A 82 25.35 27.08 -16.77
CA TRP A 82 24.75 28.34 -17.26
C TRP A 82 24.76 28.50 -18.79
N ASN A 83 25.88 28.16 -19.42
CA ASN A 83 26.06 28.29 -20.88
C ASN A 83 25.68 27.03 -21.66
N GLU A 84 25.27 25.97 -20.97
CA GLU A 84 24.92 24.66 -21.53
C GLU A 84 23.67 24.12 -20.82
N LEU A 85 22.58 24.91 -20.88
CA LEU A 85 21.29 24.49 -20.37
C LEU A 85 20.77 23.27 -21.16
N PRO A 86 19.90 22.43 -20.56
CA PRO A 86 19.26 21.33 -21.27
C PRO A 86 18.54 21.80 -22.54
N ALA A 87 18.39 20.92 -23.55
CA ALA A 87 17.73 21.29 -24.81
C ALA A 87 16.27 21.74 -24.63
N GLN A 88 15.57 21.22 -23.61
CA GLN A 88 14.20 21.60 -23.24
C GLN A 88 14.12 21.85 -21.72
N PRO A 89 14.57 23.02 -21.23
CA PRO A 89 14.69 23.29 -19.79
C PRO A 89 13.37 23.17 -19.03
N GLU A 90 12.26 23.61 -19.63
CA GLU A 90 10.92 23.51 -19.02
C GLU A 90 10.50 22.07 -18.80
N GLU A 91 10.69 21.20 -19.79
CA GLU A 91 10.29 19.80 -19.72
C GLU A 91 11.17 19.03 -18.74
N VAL A 92 12.49 19.26 -18.78
CA VAL A 92 13.44 18.66 -17.82
C VAL A 92 13.14 19.13 -16.40
N PHE A 93 12.84 20.41 -16.20
CA PHE A 93 12.42 20.93 -14.90
C PHE A 93 11.14 20.25 -14.42
N LYS A 94 10.11 20.17 -15.28
CA LYS A 94 8.82 19.56 -14.95
C LYS A 94 9.00 18.10 -14.54
N GLN A 95 9.86 17.35 -15.24
CA GLN A 95 10.19 15.97 -14.89
C GLN A 95 10.89 15.89 -13.52
N LEU A 96 11.85 16.76 -13.24
CA LEU A 96 12.55 16.81 -11.94
C LEU A 96 11.61 17.19 -10.79
N ASP A 97 10.72 18.17 -10.97
CA ASP A 97 9.72 18.57 -9.97
C ASP A 97 8.73 17.44 -9.69
N LEU A 98 8.22 16.77 -10.74
CA LEU A 98 7.35 15.61 -10.59
C LEU A 98 8.05 14.45 -9.88
N GLN A 99 9.30 14.15 -10.25
CA GLN A 99 10.08 13.11 -9.59
C GLN A 99 10.34 13.44 -8.11
N TYR A 100 10.67 14.69 -7.81
CA TYR A 100 10.89 15.14 -6.45
C TYR A 100 9.61 15.04 -5.60
N LYS A 101 8.47 15.49 -6.13
CA LYS A 101 7.17 15.40 -5.44
C LYS A 101 6.77 13.94 -5.17
N ARG A 102 6.91 13.05 -6.16
CA ARG A 102 6.70 11.60 -5.98
C ARG A 102 7.58 11.02 -4.87
N ASN A 103 8.82 11.50 -4.76
CA ASN A 103 9.75 11.07 -3.71
C ASN A 103 9.47 11.73 -2.34
N GLN A 104 8.89 12.94 -2.30
CA GLN A 104 8.51 13.63 -1.06
C GLN A 104 7.30 12.99 -0.38
N ASP A 105 6.31 12.56 -1.16
CA ASP A 105 5.15 11.79 -0.66
C ASP A 105 5.60 10.55 0.13
N SER A 106 6.84 10.09 -0.08
CA SER A 106 7.43 8.89 0.54
C SER A 106 8.12 9.11 1.89
N ARG A 107 8.15 10.31 2.49
CA ARG A 107 8.84 10.49 3.79
C ARG A 107 8.08 9.86 4.97
N ASP A 108 6.76 10.01 4.99
CA ASP A 108 5.91 9.48 6.06
C ASP A 108 5.34 8.09 5.74
N LEU A 109 5.30 7.71 4.46
CA LEU A 109 4.79 6.39 4.04
C LEU A 109 5.52 5.21 4.69
N PRO A 110 6.86 5.18 4.84
CA PRO A 110 7.54 4.14 5.60
C PRO A 110 7.13 4.10 7.07
N ALA A 111 6.83 5.25 7.68
CA ALA A 111 6.38 5.31 9.07
C ALA A 111 4.94 4.80 9.20
N ALA A 112 4.05 5.20 8.29
CA ALA A 112 2.68 4.70 8.19
C ALA A 112 2.66 3.19 7.92
N ALA A 113 3.51 2.69 7.02
CA ALA A 113 3.67 1.27 6.72
C ALA A 113 4.06 0.46 7.96
N ARG A 114 5.05 0.95 8.74
CA ARG A 114 5.44 0.32 10.00
C ARG A 114 4.31 0.32 11.03
N LEU A 115 3.45 1.35 11.03
CA LEU A 115 2.28 1.40 11.90
C LEU A 115 1.23 0.38 11.47
N GLN A 116 0.90 0.33 10.17
CA GLN A 116 -0.02 -0.63 9.59
C GLN A 116 0.44 -2.07 9.89
N GLN A 117 1.72 -2.39 9.65
CA GLN A 117 2.26 -3.72 9.96
C GLN A 117 2.19 -4.09 11.45
N ARG A 118 2.34 -3.11 12.36
CA ARG A 118 2.23 -3.35 13.82
C ARG A 118 0.80 -3.59 14.29
N MET A 119 -0.19 -3.17 13.50
CA MET A 119 -1.61 -3.38 13.80
C MET A 119 -2.11 -4.76 13.37
N LEU A 120 -1.37 -5.48 12.51
CA LEU A 120 -1.72 -6.84 12.13
C LEU A 120 -1.61 -7.78 13.33
N PRO A 121 -2.50 -8.79 13.44
CA PRO A 121 -2.38 -9.79 14.49
C PRO A 121 -1.08 -10.58 14.33
N ARG A 122 -0.61 -11.21 15.41
CA ARG A 122 0.55 -12.12 15.36
C ARG A 122 0.05 -13.55 15.15
N PRO A 123 0.78 -14.40 14.40
CA PRO A 123 0.45 -15.81 14.25
C PRO A 123 0.05 -16.44 15.60
N LEU A 124 -1.06 -17.17 15.58
CA LEU A 124 -1.67 -17.72 16.78
C LEU A 124 -1.66 -19.24 16.70
N GLU A 125 -1.15 -19.87 17.76
CA GLU A 125 -1.30 -21.29 18.00
C GLU A 125 -2.27 -21.48 19.16
N ILE A 126 -3.29 -22.29 18.94
CA ILE A 126 -4.35 -22.60 19.92
C ILE A 126 -4.70 -24.08 19.84
N ASP A 127 -5.40 -24.63 20.82
CA ASP A 127 -5.79 -26.03 20.94
C ASP A 127 -6.08 -26.74 19.61
N GLY A 128 -5.08 -27.44 19.07
CA GLY A 128 -5.19 -28.21 17.82
C GLY A 128 -5.20 -27.39 16.52
N TYR A 129 -4.99 -26.07 16.57
CA TYR A 129 -4.96 -25.18 15.41
C TYR A 129 -3.70 -24.31 15.35
N GLN A 130 -3.23 -24.07 14.13
CA GLN A 130 -2.19 -23.11 13.81
C GLN A 130 -2.74 -22.13 12.79
N ILE A 131 -2.77 -20.85 13.15
CA ILE A 131 -3.18 -19.74 12.28
C ILE A 131 -1.91 -19.08 11.74
N GLU A 132 -1.68 -19.28 10.46
CA GLU A 132 -0.55 -18.72 9.72
C GLU A 132 -1.05 -17.59 8.82
N GLN A 133 -0.17 -16.62 8.57
CA GLN A 133 -0.51 -15.46 7.80
C GLN A 133 0.67 -15.02 6.94
N PHE A 134 0.35 -14.44 5.79
CA PHE A 134 1.29 -13.80 4.90
C PHE A 134 0.74 -12.43 4.50
N PHE A 135 1.58 -11.41 4.55
CA PHE A 135 1.20 -10.04 4.23
C PHE A 135 2.35 -9.34 3.51
N GLN A 136 2.12 -8.94 2.27
CA GLN A 136 3.10 -8.28 1.42
C GLN A 136 2.41 -7.18 0.61
N PRO A 137 2.56 -5.90 1.01
CA PRO A 137 2.09 -4.79 0.21
C PRO A 137 2.82 -4.67 -1.14
N ALA A 138 2.13 -4.20 -2.18
CA ALA A 138 2.71 -3.82 -3.48
C ALA A 138 3.58 -2.56 -3.39
N ALA A 139 3.25 -1.67 -2.45
CA ALA A 139 3.95 -0.42 -2.18
C ALA A 139 4.28 -0.30 -0.69
N PHE A 140 4.18 0.90 -0.11
CA PHE A 140 4.37 1.09 1.33
C PHE A 140 3.17 0.61 2.16
N LEU A 141 1.97 0.89 1.68
CA LEU A 141 0.71 0.65 2.37
C LEU A 141 -0.17 -0.26 1.51
N SER A 142 -0.97 -1.10 2.17
CA SER A 142 -1.81 -2.08 1.51
C SER A 142 -3.31 -1.84 1.76
N GLY A 143 -4.10 -2.08 0.72
CA GLY A 143 -5.56 -2.18 0.74
C GLY A 143 -6.10 -3.53 1.24
N ASP A 144 -5.22 -4.52 1.39
CA ASP A 144 -5.53 -5.80 2.00
C ASP A 144 -5.43 -5.73 3.53
N TRP A 145 -6.23 -6.54 4.20
CA TRP A 145 -6.19 -6.68 5.64
C TRP A 145 -6.68 -8.05 6.09
N PHE A 146 -6.16 -8.53 7.20
CA PHE A 146 -6.76 -9.64 7.94
C PHE A 146 -6.71 -9.35 9.42
N ASP A 147 -7.62 -9.96 10.15
CA ASP A 147 -7.62 -9.93 11.60
C ASP A 147 -8.28 -11.18 12.17
N TYR A 148 -7.98 -11.48 13.42
CA TYR A 148 -8.65 -12.52 14.18
C TYR A 148 -8.54 -12.27 15.68
N TRP A 149 -9.58 -12.66 16.41
CA TRP A 149 -9.63 -12.58 17.87
C TRP A 149 -10.47 -13.69 18.45
N GLN A 150 -10.18 -14.04 19.71
CA GLN A 150 -11.03 -14.90 20.50
C GLN A 150 -12.34 -14.17 20.83
N VAL A 151 -13.46 -14.82 20.53
CA VAL A 151 -14.80 -14.38 20.90
C VAL A 151 -15.17 -14.89 22.29
N ASP A 152 -14.71 -16.09 22.62
CA ASP A 152 -14.78 -16.73 23.94
C ASP A 152 -13.64 -17.77 24.09
N ASP A 153 -13.75 -18.64 25.10
CA ASP A 153 -12.74 -19.68 25.42
C ASP A 153 -12.63 -20.80 24.37
N GLN A 154 -13.53 -20.88 23.39
CA GLN A 154 -13.65 -21.97 22.41
C GLN A 154 -13.74 -21.48 20.96
N GLN A 155 -13.91 -20.18 20.73
CA GLN A 155 -14.21 -19.64 19.42
C GLN A 155 -13.28 -18.49 19.01
N ILE A 156 -12.83 -18.53 17.75
CA ILE A 156 -12.08 -17.45 17.12
C ILE A 156 -12.88 -16.92 15.93
N LEU A 157 -13.12 -15.61 15.92
CA LEU A 157 -13.58 -14.92 14.72
C LEU A 157 -12.34 -14.50 13.91
N PHE A 158 -12.39 -14.69 12.60
CA PHE A 158 -11.35 -14.29 11.67
C PHE A 158 -11.95 -13.65 10.42
N TYR A 159 -11.19 -12.82 9.74
CA TYR A 159 -11.53 -12.33 8.42
C TYR A 159 -10.31 -11.99 7.58
N LEU A 160 -10.49 -12.00 6.27
CA LEU A 160 -9.62 -11.38 5.28
C LEU A 160 -10.48 -10.42 4.45
N ALA A 161 -9.94 -9.24 4.18
CA ALA A 161 -10.62 -8.17 3.46
C ALA A 161 -9.68 -7.51 2.47
N ASP A 162 -10.24 -7.05 1.36
CA ASP A 162 -9.56 -6.28 0.35
C ASP A 162 -10.43 -5.05 -0.01
N VAL A 163 -9.82 -3.88 0.07
CA VAL A 163 -10.46 -2.61 -0.21
C VAL A 163 -10.21 -2.21 -1.66
N ALA A 164 -11.28 -1.95 -2.40
CA ALA A 164 -11.19 -1.63 -3.82
C ALA A 164 -10.18 -0.52 -4.16
N GLY A 165 -9.22 -0.87 -5.02
CA GLY A 165 -8.12 -0.02 -5.48
C GLY A 165 -6.94 0.04 -4.51
N HIS A 166 -5.79 0.47 -4.99
CA HIS A 166 -4.53 0.39 -4.22
C HIS A 166 -4.10 1.73 -3.61
N GLY A 167 -3.16 1.67 -2.65
CA GLY A 167 -2.44 2.83 -2.12
C GLY A 167 -3.02 3.46 -0.85
N VAL A 168 -2.75 4.75 -0.64
CA VAL A 168 -2.99 5.43 0.65
C VAL A 168 -4.47 5.41 1.03
N THR A 169 -5.38 5.73 0.12
CA THR A 169 -6.82 5.81 0.44
C THR A 169 -7.42 4.46 0.85
N SER A 170 -7.07 3.37 0.18
CA SER A 170 -7.54 2.02 0.57
C SER A 170 -6.93 1.58 1.90
N SER A 171 -5.65 1.90 2.13
CA SER A 171 -4.98 1.57 3.40
C SER A 171 -5.53 2.30 4.64
N LEU A 172 -6.15 3.48 4.45
CA LEU A 172 -6.85 4.16 5.54
C LEU A 172 -8.12 3.40 5.95
N LEU A 173 -8.83 2.79 4.99
CA LEU A 173 -9.99 1.96 5.28
C LEU A 173 -9.59 0.65 5.98
N THR A 174 -8.49 0.01 5.59
CA THR A 174 -7.99 -1.17 6.33
C THR A 174 -7.60 -0.81 7.77
N SER A 175 -6.93 0.32 7.97
CA SER A 175 -6.61 0.84 9.31
C SER A 175 -7.87 1.14 10.13
N TRP A 176 -8.94 1.63 9.50
CA TRP A 176 -10.24 1.83 10.15
C TRP A 176 -10.91 0.50 10.54
N MET A 177 -10.75 -0.55 9.74
CA MET A 177 -11.28 -1.89 10.05
C MET A 177 -10.65 -2.47 11.31
N ALA A 178 -9.37 -2.22 11.57
CA ALA A 178 -8.71 -2.63 12.83
C ALA A 178 -9.43 -2.09 14.08
N GLY A 179 -10.17 -0.98 13.97
CA GLY A 179 -11.03 -0.45 15.04
C GLY A 179 -12.25 -1.32 15.39
N PHE A 180 -12.51 -2.40 14.64
CA PHE A 180 -13.57 -3.38 14.90
C PHE A 180 -13.05 -4.66 15.58
N HIS A 181 -11.75 -4.80 15.78
CA HIS A 181 -11.15 -5.91 16.53
C HIS A 181 -11.84 -6.07 17.89
N GLY A 182 -12.27 -7.29 18.22
CA GLY A 182 -12.96 -7.59 19.48
C GLY A 182 -14.35 -6.96 19.62
N ARG A 183 -14.93 -6.41 18.54
CA ARG A 183 -16.25 -5.76 18.57
C ARG A 183 -17.33 -6.55 17.84
N ALA A 184 -17.04 -7.74 17.34
CA ALA A 184 -18.04 -8.66 16.81
C ALA A 184 -17.82 -10.08 17.34
N TYR A 185 -18.91 -10.82 17.45
CA TYR A 185 -18.96 -12.17 18.01
C TYR A 185 -19.46 -13.20 17.00
N SER A 186 -19.83 -12.78 15.79
CA SER A 186 -20.20 -13.67 14.69
C SER A 186 -19.89 -13.05 13.32
N PRO A 187 -19.75 -13.87 12.26
CA PRO A 187 -19.45 -13.39 10.91
C PRO A 187 -20.49 -12.39 10.40
N MET A 188 -21.77 -12.74 10.53
CA MET A 188 -22.87 -11.86 10.12
C MET A 188 -22.91 -10.55 10.91
N GLN A 189 -22.60 -10.57 12.21
CA GLN A 189 -22.53 -9.34 12.99
C GLN A 189 -21.42 -8.41 12.51
N LEU A 190 -20.25 -8.97 12.17
CA LEU A 190 -19.12 -8.20 11.62
C LEU A 190 -19.50 -7.56 10.28
N VAL A 191 -20.02 -8.36 9.35
CA VAL A 191 -20.50 -7.90 8.03
C VAL A 191 -21.50 -6.74 8.19
N THR A 192 -22.55 -6.92 9.00
CA THR A 192 -23.58 -5.90 9.19
C THR A 192 -23.00 -4.61 9.76
N LYS A 193 -22.11 -4.72 10.75
CA LYS A 193 -21.48 -3.54 11.37
C LYS A 193 -20.59 -2.77 10.37
N LEU A 194 -19.78 -3.48 9.59
CA LEU A 194 -18.91 -2.87 8.58
C LEU A 194 -19.74 -2.23 7.46
N ASN A 195 -20.69 -2.97 6.88
CA ASN A 195 -21.53 -2.49 5.78
C ASN A 195 -22.32 -1.24 6.16
N ASN A 196 -22.97 -1.25 7.33
CA ASN A 196 -23.75 -0.11 7.80
C ASN A 196 -22.91 1.16 7.96
N LYS A 197 -21.67 1.03 8.47
CA LYS A 197 -20.79 2.20 8.58
C LYS A 197 -20.29 2.69 7.23
N LEU A 198 -19.92 1.78 6.32
CA LEU A 198 -19.45 2.15 4.98
C LEU A 198 -20.54 2.89 4.19
N VAL A 199 -21.76 2.35 4.19
CA VAL A 199 -22.92 2.98 3.53
C VAL A 199 -23.24 4.34 4.16
N ALA A 200 -23.22 4.45 5.49
CA ALA A 200 -23.48 5.71 6.17
C ALA A 200 -22.43 6.79 5.90
N GLN A 201 -21.17 6.42 5.67
CA GLN A 201 -20.08 7.35 5.37
C GLN A 201 -19.98 7.72 3.88
N ASN A 202 -20.73 7.05 3.00
CA ASN A 202 -20.63 7.20 1.55
C ASN A 202 -19.17 7.16 1.08
N ALA A 203 -18.42 6.13 1.51
CA ALA A 203 -16.97 6.08 1.39
C ALA A 203 -16.42 6.01 -0.07
N GLU A 204 -17.29 6.06 -1.10
CA GLU A 204 -16.98 5.89 -2.53
C GLU A 204 -16.09 4.68 -2.86
N LYS A 205 -16.01 3.74 -1.91
CA LYS A 205 -15.16 2.56 -1.89
C LYS A 205 -15.99 1.40 -1.39
N HIS A 206 -15.68 0.22 -1.91
CA HIS A 206 -16.26 -1.03 -1.45
C HIS A 206 -15.15 -1.94 -0.91
N ILE A 207 -15.54 -2.86 -0.04
CA ILE A 207 -14.62 -3.81 0.60
C ILE A 207 -15.12 -5.22 0.29
N THR A 208 -14.29 -6.02 -0.35
CA THR A 208 -14.51 -7.47 -0.42
C THR A 208 -14.08 -8.08 0.90
N LEU A 209 -14.83 -9.06 1.42
CA LEU A 209 -14.54 -9.63 2.73
C LEU A 209 -14.96 -11.09 2.80
N VAL A 210 -14.09 -11.93 3.34
CA VAL A 210 -14.43 -13.28 3.80
C VAL A 210 -14.17 -13.37 5.30
N CYS A 211 -15.14 -13.87 6.05
CA CYS A 211 -15.01 -14.01 7.50
C CYS A 211 -15.64 -15.29 8.01
N GLY A 212 -15.15 -15.79 9.13
CA GLY A 212 -15.69 -16.97 9.78
C GLY A 212 -15.45 -17.00 11.27
N LEU A 213 -16.16 -17.92 11.93
CA LEU A 213 -16.08 -18.24 13.33
C LEU A 213 -15.70 -19.71 13.43
N LEU A 214 -14.48 -19.97 13.89
CA LEU A 214 -13.97 -21.30 14.16
C LEU A 214 -14.28 -21.67 15.61
N ASP A 215 -15.04 -22.73 15.81
CA ASP A 215 -15.12 -23.42 17.10
C ASP A 215 -14.04 -24.51 17.13
N PHE A 216 -12.96 -24.29 17.89
CA PHE A 216 -11.83 -25.23 17.92
C PHE A 216 -12.09 -26.47 18.80
N LYS A 217 -13.23 -26.51 19.51
CA LYS A 217 -13.66 -27.71 20.25
C LYS A 217 -14.47 -28.64 19.36
N THR A 218 -15.46 -28.13 18.63
CA THR A 218 -16.26 -28.95 17.69
C THR A 218 -15.56 -29.14 16.35
N ASN A 219 -14.63 -28.25 15.99
CA ASN A 219 -13.96 -28.15 14.69
C ASN A 219 -14.89 -27.71 13.55
N ASP A 220 -15.99 -27.05 13.89
CA ASP A 220 -16.90 -26.46 12.91
C ASP A 220 -16.52 -25.00 12.64
N ILE A 221 -16.68 -24.60 11.38
CA ILE A 221 -16.53 -23.22 10.96
C ILE A 221 -17.85 -22.76 10.37
N GLU A 222 -18.41 -21.71 10.97
CA GLU A 222 -19.44 -20.88 10.35
C GLU A 222 -18.74 -19.76 9.58
N TRP A 223 -19.06 -19.56 8.30
CA TRP A 223 -18.39 -18.52 7.51
C TRP A 223 -19.32 -17.91 6.46
N CYS A 224 -18.92 -16.74 5.96
CA CYS A 224 -19.59 -16.09 4.85
C CYS A 224 -18.61 -15.21 4.06
N SER A 225 -18.98 -14.87 2.84
CA SER A 225 -18.21 -13.95 1.98
C SER A 225 -19.12 -12.85 1.44
N ALA A 226 -18.55 -11.65 1.32
CA ALA A 226 -19.08 -10.41 0.77
C ALA A 226 -18.28 -10.05 -0.48
N GLY A 227 -18.62 -10.65 -1.63
CA GLY A 227 -17.95 -10.39 -2.90
C GLY A 227 -16.46 -10.75 -2.96
N HIS A 228 -15.95 -11.53 -2.00
CA HIS A 228 -14.52 -11.89 -1.92
C HIS A 228 -14.11 -12.86 -3.02
N TYR A 229 -12.98 -12.56 -3.66
CA TYR A 229 -12.33 -13.41 -4.64
C TYR A 229 -10.80 -13.32 -4.48
N PRO A 230 -10.03 -14.41 -4.62
CA PRO A 230 -10.46 -15.79 -4.90
C PRO A 230 -11.30 -16.44 -3.78
N PRO A 231 -12.08 -17.49 -4.08
CA PRO A 231 -12.86 -18.20 -3.06
C PRO A 231 -11.93 -18.94 -2.09
N PRO A 232 -12.37 -19.18 -0.85
CA PRO A 232 -11.60 -19.97 0.10
C PRO A 232 -11.31 -21.38 -0.43
N ILE A 233 -10.10 -21.86 -0.15
CA ILE A 233 -9.61 -23.18 -0.58
C ILE A 233 -9.48 -24.06 0.66
N LEU A 234 -10.14 -25.21 0.65
CA LEU A 234 -10.05 -26.23 1.68
C LEU A 234 -9.20 -27.40 1.18
N LEU A 235 -8.05 -27.61 1.81
CA LEU A 235 -7.18 -28.76 1.59
C LEU A 235 -7.43 -29.79 2.68
N GLN A 236 -7.79 -31.02 2.32
CA GLN A 236 -7.95 -32.12 3.27
C GLN A 236 -7.04 -33.30 2.90
N PRO A 237 -6.41 -33.97 3.90
CA PRO A 237 -5.57 -35.12 3.62
C PRO A 237 -6.30 -36.20 2.82
N GLY A 238 -5.70 -36.62 1.70
CA GLY A 238 -6.24 -37.65 0.83
C GLY A 238 -7.48 -37.24 0.02
N GLN A 239 -7.80 -35.95 -0.07
CA GLN A 239 -8.89 -35.43 -0.90
C GLN A 239 -8.39 -34.37 -1.86
N GLU A 240 -9.08 -34.22 -2.99
CA GLU A 240 -8.87 -33.09 -3.90
C GLU A 240 -9.23 -31.77 -3.20
N PRO A 241 -8.56 -30.65 -3.55
CA PRO A 241 -8.91 -29.33 -3.04
C PRO A 241 -10.38 -28.99 -3.27
N ALA A 242 -11.06 -28.55 -2.22
CA ALA A 242 -12.43 -28.04 -2.31
C ALA A 242 -12.42 -26.51 -2.42
N ILE A 243 -13.10 -25.98 -3.43
CA ILE A 243 -13.25 -24.54 -3.67
C ILE A 243 -14.60 -24.11 -3.09
N LEU A 244 -14.58 -23.22 -2.11
CA LEU A 244 -15.78 -22.84 -1.36
C LEU A 244 -16.42 -21.58 -1.98
N THR A 245 -17.28 -21.78 -2.98
CA THR A 245 -17.91 -20.65 -3.68
C THR A 245 -19.17 -20.15 -2.97
N THR A 246 -19.34 -18.83 -2.96
CA THR A 246 -20.58 -18.14 -2.55
C THR A 246 -20.79 -16.94 -3.47
N SER A 247 -21.98 -16.34 -3.43
CA SER A 247 -22.31 -15.17 -4.24
C SER A 247 -22.97 -14.10 -3.39
N SER A 248 -22.38 -12.91 -3.37
CA SER A 248 -22.86 -11.73 -2.65
C SER A 248 -22.16 -10.49 -3.22
N LEU A 249 -22.71 -9.31 -2.91
CA LEU A 249 -22.06 -8.05 -3.26
C LEU A 249 -20.96 -7.71 -2.23
N PRO A 250 -19.92 -6.96 -2.64
CA PRO A 250 -19.01 -6.31 -1.71
C PRO A 250 -19.70 -5.38 -0.71
N LEU A 251 -19.08 -5.18 0.45
CA LEU A 251 -19.52 -4.25 1.47
C LEU A 251 -19.50 -2.81 0.93
N GLY A 252 -20.46 -1.98 1.34
CA GLY A 252 -20.55 -0.57 0.99
C GLY A 252 -21.35 -0.27 -0.28
N LEU A 253 -21.68 -1.28 -1.11
CA LEU A 253 -22.43 -1.06 -2.36
C LEU A 253 -23.94 -0.95 -2.17
N THR A 254 -24.50 -1.57 -1.13
CA THR A 254 -25.95 -1.53 -0.85
C THR A 254 -26.24 -1.68 0.63
N SER A 255 -27.30 -1.01 1.10
CA SER A 255 -27.82 -1.21 2.46
C SER A 255 -28.58 -2.54 2.62
N ASP A 256 -29.14 -3.10 1.54
CA ASP A 256 -29.86 -4.39 1.54
C ASP A 256 -28.92 -5.53 1.13
N LEU A 257 -27.80 -5.66 1.85
CA LEU A 257 -26.78 -6.65 1.55
C LEU A 257 -27.24 -8.04 1.99
N LYS A 258 -27.41 -8.95 1.02
CA LYS A 258 -27.83 -10.35 1.25
C LYS A 258 -26.61 -11.26 1.21
N ILE A 259 -26.29 -11.86 2.34
CA ILE A 259 -25.19 -12.82 2.51
C ILE A 259 -25.74 -14.12 3.06
N GLN A 260 -25.23 -15.24 2.54
CA GLN A 260 -25.53 -16.57 3.04
C GLN A 260 -24.42 -17.05 3.97
N THR A 261 -24.81 -17.49 5.17
CA THR A 261 -23.95 -18.25 6.06
C THR A 261 -23.75 -19.66 5.52
N GLN A 262 -22.51 -20.13 5.56
CA GLN A 262 -22.10 -21.47 5.20
C GLN A 262 -21.46 -22.16 6.40
N HIS A 263 -21.49 -23.48 6.41
CA HIS A 263 -20.88 -24.30 7.45
C HIS A 263 -19.94 -25.34 6.84
N LEU A 264 -18.82 -25.58 7.49
CA LEU A 264 -17.91 -26.67 7.16
C LEU A 264 -17.29 -27.27 8.42
N HIS A 265 -16.84 -28.51 8.32
CA HIS A 265 -16.12 -29.21 9.39
C HIS A 265 -14.65 -29.41 9.01
N MET A 266 -13.74 -28.94 9.85
CA MET A 266 -12.29 -29.07 9.67
C MET A 266 -11.82 -30.45 10.11
N LYS A 267 -11.36 -31.31 9.20
CA LYS A 267 -10.74 -32.60 9.56
C LYS A 267 -9.32 -32.40 10.11
N SER A 268 -8.82 -33.33 10.92
CA SER A 268 -7.40 -33.31 11.34
C SER A 268 -6.48 -33.33 10.12
N GLY A 269 -5.43 -32.50 10.16
CA GLY A 269 -4.54 -32.25 9.03
C GLY A 269 -5.12 -31.37 7.91
N ALA A 270 -6.35 -30.85 8.05
CA ALA A 270 -6.94 -29.96 7.04
C ALA A 270 -6.42 -28.52 7.16
N GLN A 271 -6.37 -27.83 6.02
CA GLN A 271 -6.01 -26.42 5.92
C GLN A 271 -7.12 -25.67 5.21
N LEU A 272 -7.58 -24.56 5.81
CA LEU A 272 -8.51 -23.63 5.18
C LEU A 272 -7.75 -22.33 4.88
N ILE A 273 -7.66 -22.01 3.59
CA ILE A 273 -6.80 -20.93 3.08
C ILE A 273 -7.66 -19.85 2.42
N PHE A 274 -7.39 -18.61 2.78
CA PHE A 274 -8.00 -17.40 2.23
C PHE A 274 -6.91 -16.55 1.61
N CYS A 275 -7.12 -16.06 0.38
CA CYS A 275 -6.17 -15.17 -0.30
C CYS A 275 -6.90 -13.92 -0.78
N SER A 276 -6.19 -12.78 -0.85
CA SER A 276 -6.58 -11.67 -1.72
C SER A 276 -6.33 -11.98 -3.19
N ASP A 277 -6.83 -11.14 -4.09
CA ASP A 277 -6.68 -11.30 -5.54
C ASP A 277 -5.23 -11.13 -6.02
N GLY A 278 -4.40 -10.35 -5.32
CA GLY A 278 -2.96 -10.25 -5.60
C GLY A 278 -2.21 -11.59 -5.54
N ALA A 279 -2.74 -12.59 -4.82
CA ALA A 279 -2.19 -13.96 -4.84
C ALA A 279 -2.29 -14.62 -6.23
N LEU A 280 -3.21 -14.19 -7.09
CA LEU A 280 -3.40 -14.69 -8.46
C LEU A 280 -2.47 -14.01 -9.46
N GLU A 281 -2.14 -12.73 -9.22
CA GLU A 281 -1.39 -11.92 -10.17
C GLU A 281 0.06 -12.38 -10.38
N SER A 282 0.59 -13.18 -9.43
CA SER A 282 1.89 -13.83 -9.57
C SER A 282 1.92 -14.90 -10.68
N PHE A 283 0.75 -15.35 -11.16
CA PHE A 283 0.62 -16.41 -12.15
C PHE A 283 0.26 -15.88 -13.54
N LYS A 284 0.60 -16.65 -14.57
CA LYS A 284 0.32 -16.31 -15.99
C LYS A 284 -0.93 -17.00 -16.49
N GLY A 285 -1.64 -16.35 -17.41
CA GLY A 285 -2.83 -16.91 -18.08
C GLY A 285 -4.09 -16.12 -17.73
N GLY A 286 -5.25 -16.71 -18.04
CA GLY A 286 -6.52 -16.19 -17.55
C GLY A 286 -6.74 -16.54 -16.08
N LEU A 287 -7.79 -15.97 -15.52
CA LEU A 287 -8.14 -16.09 -14.09
C LEU A 287 -8.29 -17.55 -13.63
N ASN A 288 -8.83 -18.43 -14.47
CA ASN A 288 -8.96 -19.87 -14.16
C ASN A 288 -7.60 -20.58 -14.15
N GLU A 289 -6.71 -20.28 -15.10
CA GLU A 289 -5.36 -20.83 -15.13
C GLU A 289 -4.52 -20.33 -13.95
N GLN A 290 -4.64 -19.05 -13.59
CA GLN A 290 -3.98 -18.45 -12.43
C GLN A 290 -4.45 -19.12 -11.13
N PHE A 291 -5.77 -19.29 -10.96
CA PHE A 291 -6.33 -19.93 -9.78
C PHE A 291 -5.90 -21.40 -9.66
N SER A 292 -5.86 -22.14 -10.76
CA SER A 292 -5.38 -23.53 -10.77
C SER A 292 -3.90 -23.61 -10.37
N GLN A 293 -3.07 -22.65 -10.81
CA GLN A 293 -1.66 -22.58 -10.41
C GLN A 293 -1.50 -22.20 -8.93
N LEU A 294 -2.32 -21.30 -8.40
CA LEU A 294 -2.36 -20.95 -6.99
C LEU A 294 -2.64 -22.20 -6.12
N ILE A 295 -3.70 -22.94 -6.44
CA ILE A 295 -4.06 -24.17 -5.70
C ILE A 295 -2.89 -25.15 -5.69
N LYS A 296 -2.28 -25.40 -6.86
CA LYS A 296 -1.14 -26.30 -6.98
C LYS A 296 0.04 -25.86 -6.12
N THR A 297 0.35 -24.57 -6.12
CA THR A 297 1.45 -23.99 -5.34
C THR A 297 1.20 -24.14 -3.83
N LEU A 298 -0.02 -23.86 -3.38
CA LEU A 298 -0.41 -24.01 -1.97
C LEU A 298 -0.30 -25.48 -1.50
N GLN A 299 -0.57 -26.45 -2.37
CA GLN A 299 -0.41 -27.88 -2.06
C GLN A 299 1.06 -28.33 -1.98
N THR A 300 1.97 -27.77 -2.79
CA THR A 300 3.36 -28.25 -2.89
C THR A 300 4.34 -27.49 -2.03
N ASP A 301 4.22 -26.16 -2.02
CA ASP A 301 5.21 -25.24 -1.47
C ASP A 301 4.74 -24.54 -0.20
N GLY A 302 3.45 -24.64 0.13
CA GLY A 302 2.82 -23.93 1.23
C GLY A 302 2.78 -22.42 0.99
N LEU A 303 2.78 -21.65 2.08
CA LEU A 303 2.77 -20.19 2.06
C LEU A 303 4.18 -19.62 1.81
N LYS A 304 4.69 -19.73 0.58
CA LYS A 304 5.96 -19.07 0.21
C LYS A 304 5.72 -17.71 -0.45
N PRO A 305 6.40 -16.64 0.01
CA PRO A 305 6.34 -15.34 -0.64
C PRO A 305 6.89 -15.39 -2.07
N PRO A 306 6.22 -14.75 -3.04
CA PRO A 306 6.88 -14.31 -4.27
C PRO A 306 7.90 -13.18 -3.98
N GLU A 307 9.01 -13.13 -4.73
CA GLU A 307 10.05 -12.09 -4.56
C GLU A 307 9.60 -10.68 -4.99
N HIS A 308 8.60 -10.60 -5.87
CA HIS A 308 7.96 -9.36 -6.31
C HIS A 308 6.47 -9.60 -6.46
N VAL A 309 5.68 -8.66 -5.96
CA VAL A 309 4.23 -8.69 -6.07
C VAL A 309 3.76 -7.51 -6.90
N PRO A 310 2.97 -7.74 -7.97
CA PRO A 310 2.38 -6.66 -8.76
C PRO A 310 1.25 -5.94 -8.02
N ASP A 311 0.59 -6.62 -7.09
CA ASP A 311 -0.47 -6.09 -6.21
C ASP A 311 -0.29 -6.56 -4.75
N ASP A 312 -1.11 -6.01 -3.85
CA ASP A 312 -1.12 -6.36 -2.44
C ASP A 312 -1.45 -7.85 -2.25
N ILE A 313 -0.69 -8.55 -1.40
CA ILE A 313 -0.96 -9.96 -1.10
C ILE A 313 -1.18 -10.15 0.39
N ALA A 314 -2.39 -10.59 0.73
CA ALA A 314 -2.72 -11.15 2.03
C ALA A 314 -3.15 -12.61 1.88
N ILE A 315 -2.60 -13.48 2.74
CA ILE A 315 -3.04 -14.86 2.86
C ILE A 315 -3.23 -15.19 4.34
N LEU A 316 -4.36 -15.81 4.66
CA LEU A 316 -4.67 -16.34 5.98
C LEU A 316 -4.91 -17.85 5.87
N CYS A 317 -4.24 -18.64 6.70
CA CYS A 317 -4.36 -20.10 6.69
C CYS A 317 -4.68 -20.62 8.09
N LEU A 318 -5.78 -21.36 8.22
CA LEU A 318 -6.17 -22.06 9.43
C LEU A 318 -5.86 -23.54 9.24
N SER A 319 -4.81 -24.03 9.90
CA SER A 319 -4.39 -25.43 9.86
C SER A 319 -4.84 -26.16 11.11
N ARG A 320 -5.58 -27.27 10.95
CA ARG A 320 -5.88 -28.19 12.06
C ARG A 320 -4.77 -29.25 12.15
N LYS A 321 -4.21 -29.43 13.35
CA LYS A 321 -3.19 -30.44 13.65
C LYS A 321 -3.75 -31.87 13.67
#